data_AF-A0A6N2DMI3-F1
#
_entry.id   AF-A0A6N2DMI3-F1
#
_cell.length_a   1.000
_cell.length_b   1.000
_cell.length_c   1.000
_cell.angle_alpha   90.00
_cell.angle_beta   90.00
_cell.angle_gamma   90.00
#
_symmetry.space_group_name_H-M   'P 1'
#
loop_
_entity.id
_entity.type
_entity.pdbx_description
1 polymer ?
#
loop_
_entity_poly.entity_id
_entity_poly.type
_entity_poly.pdbx_seq_one_letter_code
_entity_poly.pdbx_strand_id
1 'polypeptide(L)'
;MVAGPDPDAPGPLIGRGRAADVYDVGGGRVLRRYRTDQPCEFEFAVMRALRAAGYPVPEVFEVSGPDLVMERLEGRTMLDVLGSAPWRAGSLARQLADLHVRLGEVRVERGRSWPRRFAGADEPLCVAHLDLHPDNVMVTDAGPVVFDWSNATLAPAGTDVAMTWVLMSTSEVDVPRWIRPVAGFVRARFLAEFLAAAGGLPDRALVHRIVEHRLTDPNVLPAEATRLRELSARMAANGPIGADSSG
;
A
#
# COMPACT_ATOMS: atom_id res chain seq x y z
N MET A 1 19.42 36.43 -22.18
CA MET A 1 18.32 36.67 -21.24
C MET A 1 17.97 35.34 -20.60
N VAL A 2 18.34 35.14 -19.33
CA VAL A 2 17.88 33.97 -18.57
C VAL A 2 16.46 34.29 -18.15
N ALA A 3 15.48 33.49 -18.58
CA ALA A 3 14.10 33.65 -18.15
C ALA A 3 14.07 33.58 -16.60
N GLY A 4 13.40 34.56 -15.97
CA GLY A 4 13.16 34.51 -14.52
C GLY A 4 12.34 33.26 -14.16
N PRO A 5 12.38 32.83 -12.89
CA PRO A 5 11.60 31.67 -12.46
C PRO A 5 10.12 31.89 -12.75
N ASP A 6 9.48 30.87 -13.33
CA ASP A 6 8.05 30.85 -13.62
C ASP A 6 7.26 30.95 -12.30
N PRO A 7 6.42 31.98 -12.10
CA PRO A 7 5.66 32.17 -10.87
C PRO A 7 4.63 31.06 -10.62
N ASP A 8 4.30 30.26 -11.63
CA ASP A 8 3.41 29.09 -11.52
C ASP A 8 4.18 27.79 -11.25
N ALA A 9 5.52 27.84 -11.13
CA ALA A 9 6.34 26.68 -10.82
C ALA A 9 6.17 26.31 -9.32
N PRO A 10 5.76 25.07 -9.00
CA PRO A 10 5.38 24.65 -7.64
C PRO A 10 6.55 24.49 -6.64
N GLY A 11 7.68 25.17 -6.85
CA GLY A 11 8.89 25.02 -6.06
C GLY A 11 9.80 23.88 -6.54
N PRO A 12 10.88 23.54 -5.81
CA PRO A 12 11.83 22.52 -6.24
C PRO A 12 11.20 21.12 -6.22
N LEU A 13 11.46 20.35 -7.27
CA LEU A 13 11.08 18.95 -7.36
C LEU A 13 11.91 18.10 -6.39
N ILE A 14 11.24 17.40 -5.48
CA ILE A 14 11.89 16.55 -4.46
C ILE A 14 11.67 15.06 -4.71
N GLY A 15 10.69 14.69 -5.54
CA GLY A 15 10.45 13.29 -5.89
C GLY A 15 9.73 13.15 -7.23
N ARG A 16 10.14 12.14 -8.02
CA ARG A 16 9.40 11.72 -9.22
C ARG A 16 8.86 10.31 -9.02
N GLY A 17 7.55 10.19 -8.92
CA GLY A 17 6.85 8.92 -8.96
C GLY A 17 6.49 8.50 -10.39
N ARG A 18 5.82 7.35 -10.50
CA ARG A 18 5.27 6.85 -11.76
C ARG A 18 4.10 7.69 -12.25
N ALA A 19 3.17 8.02 -11.34
CA ALA A 19 1.94 8.73 -11.66
C ALA A 19 1.98 10.22 -11.31
N ALA A 20 2.87 10.63 -10.40
CA ALA A 20 2.91 12.00 -9.88
C ALA A 20 4.33 12.51 -9.67
N ASP A 21 4.48 13.82 -9.72
CA ASP A 21 5.66 14.56 -9.30
C ASP A 21 5.38 15.24 -7.95
N VAL A 22 6.40 15.32 -7.09
CA VAL A 22 6.30 15.91 -5.75
C VAL A 22 7.24 17.11 -5.64
N TYR A 23 6.69 18.26 -5.28
CA TYR A 23 7.40 19.52 -5.18
C TYR A 23 7.34 20.05 -3.74
N ASP A 24 8.41 20.68 -3.28
CA ASP A 24 8.42 21.41 -2.01
C ASP A 24 7.81 22.80 -2.21
N VAL A 25 6.67 23.06 -1.57
CA VAL A 25 6.00 24.38 -1.62
C VAL A 25 6.31 25.23 -0.39
N GLY A 26 7.25 24.80 0.46
CA GLY A 26 7.65 25.48 1.68
C GLY A 26 6.67 25.32 2.84
N GLY A 27 7.06 25.83 4.01
CA GLY A 27 6.21 25.81 5.21
C GLY A 27 5.88 24.41 5.74
N GLY A 28 6.73 23.41 5.46
CA GLY A 28 6.48 22.02 5.85
C GLY A 28 5.43 21.31 4.99
N ARG A 29 5.22 21.78 3.75
CA ARG A 29 4.21 21.25 2.83
C ARG A 29 4.83 20.82 1.51
N VAL A 30 4.18 19.86 0.86
CA VAL A 30 4.52 19.41 -0.49
C VAL A 30 3.30 19.47 -1.39
N LEU A 31 3.52 19.75 -2.66
CA LEU A 31 2.54 19.54 -3.70
C LEU A 31 2.79 18.19 -4.37
N ARG A 32 1.78 17.32 -4.38
CA ARG A 32 1.72 16.14 -5.26
C ARG A 32 0.89 16.48 -6.49
N ARG A 33 1.51 16.47 -7.66
CA ARG A 33 0.86 16.73 -8.95
C ARG A 33 0.80 15.47 -9.79
N TYR A 34 -0.40 14.98 -10.07
CA TYR A 34 -0.58 13.83 -10.95
C TYR A 34 -0.35 14.20 -12.41
N ARG A 35 0.17 13.25 -13.20
CA ARG A 35 0.35 13.37 -14.66
C ARG A 35 -0.93 12.97 -15.40
N THR A 36 -2.08 13.27 -14.81
CA THR A 36 -3.41 13.03 -15.36
C THR A 36 -4.24 14.29 -15.14
N ASP A 37 -5.32 14.45 -15.90
CA ASP A 37 -6.27 15.54 -15.67
C ASP A 37 -7.37 15.14 -14.66
N GLN A 38 -7.25 13.96 -14.02
CA GLN A 38 -8.28 13.47 -13.12
C GLN A 38 -8.24 14.22 -11.79
N PRO A 39 -9.40 14.74 -11.34
CA PRO A 39 -9.48 15.42 -10.07
C PRO A 39 -9.20 14.51 -8.85
N CYS A 40 -8.51 15.04 -7.84
CA CYS A 40 -8.05 14.29 -6.66
C CYS A 40 -9.02 14.39 -5.45
N GLU A 41 -10.25 14.85 -5.63
CA GLU A 41 -11.18 15.08 -4.49
C GLU A 41 -11.54 13.79 -3.77
N PHE A 42 -11.51 12.66 -4.45
CA PHE A 42 -11.71 11.36 -3.80
C PHE A 42 -10.59 11.03 -2.82
N GLU A 43 -9.33 11.13 -3.26
CA GLU A 43 -8.16 10.91 -2.39
C GLU A 43 -8.18 11.89 -1.21
N PHE A 44 -8.48 13.17 -1.47
CA PHE A 44 -8.67 14.20 -0.45
C PHE A 44 -9.73 13.80 0.59
N ALA A 45 -10.91 13.34 0.14
CA ALA A 45 -12.00 12.94 1.03
C ALA A 45 -11.64 11.74 1.89
N VAL A 46 -10.96 10.74 1.32
CA VAL A 46 -10.47 9.56 2.04
C VAL A 46 -9.47 9.96 3.12
N MET A 47 -8.42 10.72 2.75
CA MET A 47 -7.37 11.12 3.69
C MET A 47 -7.91 11.99 4.83
N ARG A 48 -8.83 12.91 4.53
CA ARG A 48 -9.48 13.72 5.57
C ARG A 48 -10.31 12.88 6.54
N ALA A 49 -11.04 11.88 6.02
CA ALA A 49 -11.83 10.97 6.86
C ALA A 49 -10.94 10.07 7.73
N LEU A 50 -9.84 9.55 7.17
CA LEU A 50 -8.85 8.76 7.89
C LEU A 50 -8.18 9.57 9.02
N ARG A 51 -7.76 10.80 8.74
CA ARG A 51 -7.16 11.69 9.73
C ARG A 51 -8.14 12.01 10.85
N ALA A 52 -9.40 12.32 10.52
CA ALA A 52 -10.46 12.56 11.51
C ALA A 52 -10.71 11.34 12.41
N ALA A 53 -10.50 10.12 11.89
CA ALA A 53 -10.58 8.89 12.65
C ALA A 53 -9.29 8.53 13.42
N GLY A 54 -8.26 9.38 13.39
CA GLY A 54 -6.99 9.14 14.08
C GLY A 54 -6.08 8.11 13.38
N TYR A 55 -6.36 7.78 12.11
CA TYR A 55 -5.47 6.95 11.31
C TYR A 55 -4.27 7.80 10.81
N PRO A 56 -3.03 7.27 10.84
CA PRO A 56 -1.83 8.08 10.60
C PRO A 56 -1.65 8.31 9.09
N VAL A 57 -2.17 9.44 8.63
CA VAL A 57 -2.00 9.97 7.27
C VAL A 57 -1.51 11.41 7.34
N PRO A 58 -0.74 11.87 6.32
CA PRO A 58 -0.37 13.27 6.22
C PRO A 58 -1.63 14.15 6.17
N GLU A 59 -1.56 15.32 6.79
CA GLU A 59 -2.60 16.33 6.62
C GLU A 59 -2.70 16.77 5.16
N VAL A 60 -3.91 16.87 4.64
CA VAL A 60 -4.13 17.45 3.32
C VAL A 60 -4.78 18.81 3.50
N PHE A 61 -4.13 19.84 2.98
CA PHE A 61 -4.54 21.22 3.13
C PHE A 61 -5.47 21.64 2.01
N GLU A 62 -5.12 21.31 0.76
CA GLU A 62 -5.80 21.82 -0.43
C GLU A 62 -5.81 20.77 -1.55
N VAL A 63 -6.84 20.82 -2.38
CA VAL A 63 -6.96 20.05 -3.63
C VAL A 63 -7.41 20.98 -4.75
N SER A 64 -6.78 20.88 -5.92
CA SER A 64 -7.14 21.67 -7.11
C SER A 64 -6.86 20.86 -8.38
N GLY A 65 -7.91 20.29 -8.98
CA GLY A 65 -7.73 19.38 -10.13
C GLY A 65 -6.79 18.22 -9.78
N PRO A 66 -5.66 18.04 -10.50
CA PRO A 66 -4.71 16.95 -10.25
C PRO A 66 -3.68 17.25 -9.15
N ASP A 67 -3.82 18.38 -8.45
CA ASP A 67 -2.88 18.86 -7.45
C ASP A 67 -3.42 18.61 -6.03
N LEU A 68 -2.57 18.05 -5.18
CA LEU A 68 -2.83 17.80 -3.76
C LEU A 68 -1.73 18.45 -2.91
N VAL A 69 -2.07 19.46 -2.12
CA VAL A 69 -1.13 20.10 -1.18
C VAL A 69 -1.29 19.47 0.19
N MET A 70 -0.20 18.92 0.71
CA MET A 70 -0.22 18.08 1.90
C MET A 70 1.01 18.26 2.78
N GLU A 71 0.95 17.73 3.99
CA GLU A 71 2.03 17.69 4.96
C GLU A 71 3.26 17.00 4.37
N ARG A 72 4.42 17.66 4.51
CA ARG A 72 5.70 17.06 4.18
C ARG A 72 6.09 16.10 5.29
N LEU A 73 6.27 14.83 4.95
CA LEU A 73 6.73 13.83 5.90
C LEU A 73 8.26 13.83 5.98
N GLU A 74 8.79 14.03 7.18
CA GLU A 74 10.23 13.95 7.46
C GLU A 74 10.57 12.57 8.01
N GLY A 75 11.29 11.76 7.23
CA GLY A 75 11.61 10.38 7.59
C GLY A 75 12.21 9.56 6.46
N ARG A 76 12.22 8.24 6.65
CA ARG A 76 12.59 7.27 5.61
C ARG A 76 11.45 6.28 5.41
N THR A 77 11.29 5.72 4.21
CA THR A 77 10.28 4.67 4.02
C THR A 77 10.58 3.47 4.92
N MET A 78 9.56 2.72 5.31
CA MET A 78 9.76 1.51 6.10
C MET A 78 10.60 0.48 5.33
N LEU A 79 10.51 0.46 3.99
CA LEU A 79 11.36 -0.34 3.12
C LEU A 79 12.84 0.08 3.23
N ASP A 80 13.12 1.39 3.20
CA ASP A 80 14.46 1.94 3.39
C ASP A 80 15.05 1.59 4.76
N VAL A 81 14.23 1.68 5.81
CA VAL A 81 14.62 1.26 7.16
C VAL A 81 14.88 -0.25 7.20
N LEU A 82 14.04 -1.06 6.56
CA LEU A 82 14.22 -2.51 6.48
C LEU A 82 15.53 -2.88 5.75
N GLY A 83 15.86 -2.18 4.66
CA GLY A 83 17.09 -2.39 3.90
C GLY A 83 18.36 -2.01 4.68
N SER A 84 18.30 -0.96 5.49
CA SER A 84 19.45 -0.48 6.29
C SER A 84 19.57 -1.11 7.68
N ALA A 85 18.47 -1.60 8.25
CA ALA A 85 18.40 -2.22 9.57
C ALA A 85 17.61 -3.53 9.55
N PRO A 86 18.08 -4.58 8.86
CA PRO A 86 17.33 -5.83 8.67
C PRO A 86 17.00 -6.59 9.97
N TRP A 87 17.75 -6.37 11.05
CA TRP A 87 17.39 -6.90 12.39
C TRP A 87 16.06 -6.34 12.92
N ARG A 88 15.59 -5.20 12.40
CA ARG A 88 14.28 -4.62 12.74
C ARG A 88 13.11 -5.29 12.02
N ALA A 89 13.34 -6.24 11.11
CA ALA A 89 12.30 -6.85 10.28
C ALA A 89 11.05 -7.27 11.06
N GLY A 90 11.22 -7.94 12.20
CA GLY A 90 10.07 -8.35 13.02
C GLY A 90 9.32 -7.18 13.66
N SER A 91 10.02 -6.13 14.10
CA SER A 91 9.38 -4.94 14.66
C SER A 91 8.62 -4.14 13.60
N LEU A 92 9.19 -3.99 12.40
CA LEU A 92 8.56 -3.27 11.29
C LEU A 92 7.37 -4.05 10.74
N ALA A 93 7.46 -5.38 10.67
CA ALA A 93 6.35 -6.25 10.29
C ALA A 93 5.14 -6.09 11.22
N ARG A 94 5.37 -6.01 12.54
CA ARG A 94 4.30 -5.74 13.52
C ARG A 94 3.73 -4.33 13.40
N GLN A 95 4.55 -3.32 13.14
CA GLN A 95 4.06 -1.97 12.88
C GLN A 95 3.21 -1.90 11.61
N LEU A 96 3.62 -2.57 10.53
CA LEU A 96 2.82 -2.67 9.32
C LEU A 96 1.50 -3.38 9.61
N ALA A 97 1.53 -4.52 10.30
CA ALA A 97 0.30 -5.24 10.68
C ALA A 97 -0.65 -4.37 11.52
N ASP A 98 -0.14 -3.60 12.50
CA ASP A 98 -0.93 -2.65 13.29
C ASP A 98 -1.63 -1.62 12.40
N LEU A 99 -0.94 -1.07 11.40
CA LEU A 99 -1.54 -0.16 10.42
C LEU A 99 -2.68 -0.84 9.65
N HIS A 100 -2.50 -2.07 9.17
CA HIS A 100 -3.57 -2.81 8.49
C HIS A 100 -4.79 -3.07 9.39
N VAL A 101 -4.56 -3.49 10.64
CA VAL A 101 -5.65 -3.75 11.60
C VAL A 101 -6.41 -2.45 11.88
N ARG A 102 -5.69 -1.38 12.23
CA ARG A 102 -6.30 -0.06 12.51
C ARG A 102 -7.07 0.48 11.31
N LEU A 103 -6.58 0.28 10.09
CA LEU A 103 -7.27 0.71 8.87
C LEU A 103 -8.60 -0.03 8.69
N GLY A 104 -8.60 -1.34 8.91
CA GLY A 104 -9.81 -2.17 8.85
C GLY A 104 -10.87 -1.79 9.89
N GLU A 105 -10.44 -1.22 11.02
CA GLU A 105 -11.32 -0.73 12.09
C GLU A 105 -11.91 0.67 11.85
N VAL A 106 -11.37 1.43 10.89
CA VAL A 106 -11.85 2.79 10.63
C VAL A 106 -13.30 2.76 10.15
N ARG A 107 -14.18 3.32 10.98
CA ARG A 107 -15.57 3.58 10.64
C ARG A 107 -15.69 4.96 10.00
N VAL A 108 -15.44 5.04 8.70
CA VAL A 108 -15.80 6.23 7.91
C VAL A 108 -17.30 6.20 7.58
N GLU A 109 -17.95 7.36 7.63
CA GLU A 109 -19.26 7.53 6.99
C GLU A 109 -19.09 7.27 5.49
N ARG A 110 -19.50 6.08 5.06
CA ARG A 110 -19.36 5.65 3.68
C ARG A 110 -20.31 6.49 2.83
N GLY A 111 -19.77 7.48 2.14
CA GLY A 111 -20.52 8.13 1.06
C GLY A 111 -20.94 7.07 0.04
N ARG A 112 -22.17 7.17 -0.49
CA ARG A 112 -22.69 6.22 -1.51
C ARG A 112 -21.83 6.14 -2.79
N SER A 113 -20.87 7.04 -2.96
CA SER A 113 -20.04 7.20 -4.16
C SER A 113 -18.62 6.60 -4.08
N TRP A 114 -18.21 6.01 -2.95
CA TRP A 114 -16.85 5.46 -2.86
C TRP A 114 -16.71 4.22 -3.77
N PRO A 115 -15.62 4.12 -4.56
CA PRO A 115 -15.40 2.95 -5.40
C PRO A 115 -15.31 1.71 -4.53
N ARG A 116 -15.85 0.59 -5.03
CA ARG A 116 -15.82 -0.71 -4.36
C ARG A 116 -15.02 -1.69 -5.20
N ARG A 117 -14.09 -2.43 -4.60
CA ARG A 117 -13.36 -3.53 -5.27
C ARG A 117 -13.43 -4.81 -4.45
N PHE A 118 -13.33 -5.94 -5.14
CA PHE A 118 -13.32 -7.30 -4.58
C PHE A 118 -14.55 -7.67 -3.73
N ALA A 119 -15.58 -6.81 -3.68
CA ALA A 119 -16.74 -6.94 -2.83
C ALA A 119 -17.82 -7.84 -3.45
N GLY A 120 -18.32 -8.78 -2.65
CA GLY A 120 -19.64 -9.40 -2.91
C GLY A 120 -20.80 -8.42 -2.70
N ALA A 121 -22.02 -8.83 -3.08
CA ALA A 121 -23.21 -8.00 -2.96
C ALA A 121 -23.46 -7.51 -1.51
N ASP A 122 -23.33 -8.41 -0.54
CA ASP A 122 -23.68 -8.18 0.87
C ASP A 122 -22.48 -8.30 1.84
N GLU A 123 -21.25 -8.24 1.32
CA GLU A 123 -20.05 -8.39 2.15
C GLU A 123 -19.74 -7.08 2.92
N PRO A 124 -19.46 -7.15 4.24
CA PRO A 124 -19.06 -5.97 4.99
C PRO A 124 -17.72 -5.46 4.48
N LEU A 125 -17.71 -4.21 4.02
CA LEU A 125 -16.50 -3.56 3.51
C LEU A 125 -15.79 -2.75 4.59
N CYS A 126 -14.52 -2.42 4.40
CA CYS A 126 -13.77 -1.42 5.14
C CYS A 126 -13.03 -0.51 4.14
N VAL A 127 -12.44 0.58 4.62
CA VAL A 127 -11.48 1.33 3.80
C VAL A 127 -10.30 0.41 3.51
N ALA A 128 -9.87 0.38 2.26
CA ALA A 128 -8.69 -0.36 1.82
C ALA A 128 -7.79 0.57 1.00
N HIS A 129 -6.49 0.46 1.22
CA HIS A 129 -5.47 1.23 0.52
C HIS A 129 -5.12 0.62 -0.85
N LEU A 130 -5.17 -0.71 -0.97
CA LEU A 130 -4.78 -1.53 -2.12
C LEU A 130 -3.30 -1.49 -2.53
N ASP A 131 -2.48 -0.76 -1.79
CA ASP A 131 -1.03 -0.69 -2.03
C ASP A 131 -0.28 -0.43 -0.72
N LEU A 132 -0.84 -0.89 0.42
CA LEU A 132 -0.21 -0.69 1.72
C LEU A 132 0.93 -1.69 1.90
N HIS A 133 2.15 -1.26 1.62
CA HIS A 133 3.37 -2.04 1.81
C HIS A 133 4.48 -1.15 2.38
N PRO A 134 5.63 -1.71 2.81
CA PRO A 134 6.67 -0.94 3.49
C PRO A 134 7.19 0.31 2.76
N ASP A 135 6.99 0.43 1.45
CA ASP A 135 7.44 1.61 0.72
C ASP A 135 6.45 2.78 0.83
N ASN A 136 5.16 2.49 0.99
CA ASN A 136 4.09 3.47 1.20
C ASN A 136 3.85 3.80 2.68
N VAL A 137 4.86 3.53 3.53
CA VAL A 137 4.88 3.90 4.95
C VAL A 137 6.14 4.69 5.25
N MET A 138 5.99 5.94 5.68
CA MET A 138 7.10 6.76 6.16
C MET A 138 7.31 6.51 7.65
N VAL A 139 8.53 6.16 8.06
CA VAL A 139 8.93 6.10 9.47
C VAL A 139 9.45 7.47 9.87
N THR A 140 8.66 8.17 10.68
CA THR A 140 8.96 9.51 11.21
C THR A 140 9.26 9.44 12.71
N ASP A 141 9.72 10.55 13.30
CA ASP A 141 9.90 10.66 14.76
C ASP A 141 8.56 10.55 15.53
N ALA A 142 7.44 10.91 14.91
CA ALA A 142 6.10 10.77 15.47
C ALA A 142 5.49 9.37 15.29
N GLY A 143 6.19 8.47 14.58
CA GLY A 143 5.72 7.13 14.26
C GLY A 143 5.50 6.90 12.75
N PRO A 144 4.94 5.73 12.38
CA PRO A 144 4.72 5.40 10.99
C PRO A 144 3.50 6.13 10.42
N VAL A 145 3.66 6.73 9.25
CA VAL A 145 2.62 7.46 8.53
C VAL A 145 2.41 6.84 7.15
N VAL A 146 1.17 6.53 6.81
CA VAL A 146 0.80 5.91 5.54
C VAL A 146 0.47 7.00 4.51
N PHE A 147 1.09 6.88 3.34
CA PHE A 147 0.90 7.82 2.24
C PHE A 147 0.58 7.07 0.95
N ASP A 148 0.26 7.82 -0.10
CA ASP A 148 -0.18 7.30 -1.40
C ASP A 148 -1.56 6.61 -1.42
N TRP A 149 -2.60 7.39 -1.13
CA TRP A 149 -3.98 6.92 -1.05
C TRP A 149 -4.72 6.92 -2.40
N SER A 150 -3.96 7.05 -3.50
CA SER A 150 -4.49 7.13 -4.87
C SER A 150 -5.32 5.91 -5.29
N ASN A 151 -5.03 4.74 -4.71
CA ASN A 151 -5.72 3.48 -4.98
C ASN A 151 -6.83 3.14 -3.96
N ALA A 152 -7.15 4.06 -3.05
CA ALA A 152 -8.07 3.77 -1.96
C ALA A 152 -9.47 3.36 -2.45
N THR A 153 -10.12 2.46 -1.72
CA THR A 153 -11.43 1.93 -2.07
C THR A 153 -12.17 1.43 -0.84
N LEU A 154 -13.40 0.96 -1.03
CA LEU A 154 -14.06 0.05 -0.10
C LEU A 154 -13.85 -1.39 -0.57
N ALA A 155 -13.31 -2.24 0.30
CA ALA A 155 -13.08 -3.66 0.00
C ALA A 155 -13.36 -4.54 1.23
N PRO A 156 -13.49 -5.87 1.07
CA PRO A 156 -13.66 -6.79 2.20
C PRO A 156 -12.53 -6.66 3.22
N ALA A 157 -12.85 -6.97 4.48
CA ALA A 157 -11.84 -7.03 5.53
C ALA A 157 -10.71 -8.01 5.14
N GLY A 158 -9.46 -7.66 5.45
CA GLY A 158 -8.29 -8.46 5.09
C GLY A 158 -7.78 -8.28 3.65
N THR A 159 -8.45 -7.48 2.82
CA THR A 159 -7.98 -7.20 1.44
C THR A 159 -6.56 -6.66 1.42
N ASP A 160 -6.26 -5.64 2.22
CA ASP A 160 -4.91 -5.05 2.21
C ASP A 160 -3.86 -6.03 2.74
N VAL A 161 -4.18 -6.83 3.77
CA VAL A 161 -3.27 -7.87 4.28
C VAL A 161 -2.94 -8.90 3.18
N ALA A 162 -3.96 -9.31 2.43
CA ALA A 162 -3.81 -10.21 1.29
C ALA A 162 -2.99 -9.57 0.17
N MET A 163 -3.24 -8.29 -0.16
CA MET A 163 -2.49 -7.53 -1.18
C MET A 163 -1.00 -7.45 -0.82
N THR A 164 -0.67 -7.06 0.41
CA THR A 164 0.72 -6.97 0.90
C THR A 164 1.40 -8.32 0.86
N TRP A 165 0.72 -9.37 1.32
CA TRP A 165 1.27 -10.73 1.29
C TRP A 165 1.53 -11.22 -0.14
N VAL A 166 0.58 -11.00 -1.07
CA VAL A 166 0.75 -11.34 -2.49
C VAL A 166 1.94 -10.58 -3.06
N LEU A 167 1.94 -9.25 -2.94
CA LEU A 167 3.00 -8.37 -3.45
C LEU A 167 4.37 -8.84 -2.95
N MET A 168 4.56 -8.92 -1.63
CA MET A 168 5.83 -9.30 -1.04
C MET A 168 6.24 -10.75 -1.36
N SER A 169 5.28 -11.67 -1.56
CA SER A 169 5.56 -13.05 -1.94
C SER A 169 5.97 -13.19 -3.41
N THR A 170 5.58 -12.25 -4.27
CA THR A 170 5.85 -12.27 -5.71
C THR A 170 6.85 -11.23 -6.18
N SER A 171 7.23 -10.26 -5.34
CA SER A 171 8.23 -9.25 -5.69
C SER A 171 9.64 -9.83 -5.72
N GLU A 172 10.39 -9.45 -6.76
CA GLU A 172 11.82 -9.65 -6.78
C GLU A 172 12.50 -8.57 -5.92
N VAL A 173 13.58 -8.98 -5.25
CA VAL A 173 14.46 -8.05 -4.55
C VAL A 173 15.66 -7.84 -5.45
N ASP A 174 15.83 -6.64 -5.97
CA ASP A 174 16.98 -6.28 -6.81
C ASP A 174 18.21 -6.05 -5.93
N VAL A 175 18.79 -7.15 -5.47
CA VAL A 175 20.03 -7.17 -4.67
C VAL A 175 21.09 -8.04 -5.33
N PRO A 176 22.38 -7.73 -5.11
CA PRO A 176 23.49 -8.56 -5.54
C PRO A 176 23.29 -10.03 -5.15
N ARG A 177 23.68 -10.96 -6.04
CA ARG A 177 23.43 -12.40 -5.87
C ARG A 177 23.91 -12.96 -4.53
N TRP A 178 24.98 -12.42 -3.99
CA TRP A 178 25.55 -12.83 -2.70
C TRP A 178 24.71 -12.40 -1.49
N ILE A 179 23.90 -11.34 -1.60
CA ILE A 179 22.96 -10.88 -0.54
C ILE A 179 21.61 -11.61 -0.62
N ARG A 180 21.26 -12.20 -1.78
CA ARG A 180 19.94 -12.83 -2.00
C ARG A 180 19.49 -13.81 -0.90
N PRO A 181 20.34 -14.70 -0.33
CA PRO A 181 19.92 -15.57 0.76
C PRO A 181 19.51 -14.81 2.01
N VAL A 182 20.26 -13.77 2.36
CA VAL A 182 19.97 -12.89 3.51
C VAL A 182 18.67 -12.12 3.26
N ALA A 183 18.50 -11.53 2.07
CA ALA A 183 17.26 -10.84 1.70
C ALA A 183 16.05 -11.80 1.75
N GLY A 184 16.21 -13.04 1.29
CA GLY A 184 15.19 -14.09 1.38
C GLY A 184 14.82 -14.42 2.83
N PHE A 185 15.81 -14.56 3.72
CA PHE A 185 15.59 -14.77 5.14
C PHE A 185 14.87 -13.60 5.81
N VAL A 186 15.32 -12.37 5.56
CA VAL A 186 14.70 -11.15 6.09
C VAL A 186 13.25 -11.04 5.64
N ARG A 187 12.97 -11.29 4.37
CA ARG A 187 11.61 -11.29 3.82
C ARG A 187 10.74 -12.38 4.45
N ALA A 188 11.24 -13.60 4.58
CA ALA A 188 10.51 -14.69 5.23
C ALA A 188 10.17 -14.34 6.69
N ARG A 189 11.15 -13.78 7.42
CA ARG A 189 10.98 -13.35 8.81
C ARG A 189 10.01 -12.19 8.95
N PHE A 190 10.01 -11.25 8.00
CA PHE A 190 9.05 -10.14 7.95
C PHE A 190 7.64 -10.67 7.70
N LEU A 191 7.44 -11.48 6.66
CA LEU A 191 6.13 -12.04 6.31
C LEU A 191 5.55 -12.91 7.42
N ALA A 192 6.36 -13.74 8.07
CA ALA A 192 5.91 -14.59 9.16
C ALA A 192 5.33 -13.77 10.32
N GLU A 193 6.00 -12.70 10.75
CA GLU A 193 5.48 -11.82 11.81
C GLU A 193 4.31 -10.97 11.37
N PHE A 194 4.37 -10.46 10.13
CA PHE A 194 3.31 -9.64 9.58
C PHE A 194 1.99 -10.41 9.62
N LEU A 195 2.00 -11.64 9.09
CA LEU A 195 0.83 -12.52 9.12
C LEU A 195 0.43 -12.89 10.55
N ALA A 196 1.38 -13.24 11.42
CA ALA A 196 1.07 -13.58 12.81
C ALA A 196 0.37 -12.42 13.54
N ALA A 197 0.82 -11.17 13.31
CA ALA A 197 0.24 -9.98 13.91
C ALA A 197 -1.06 -9.51 13.23
N ALA A 198 -1.23 -9.79 11.93
CA ALA A 198 -2.41 -9.42 11.15
C ALA A 198 -3.56 -10.46 11.24
N GLY A 199 -3.42 -11.51 12.05
CA GLY A 199 -4.47 -12.52 12.28
C GLY A 199 -4.34 -13.81 11.46
N GLY A 200 -3.22 -14.01 10.77
CA GLY A 200 -2.87 -15.26 10.07
C GLY A 200 -2.81 -15.11 8.56
N LEU A 201 -2.89 -16.24 7.86
CA LEU A 201 -2.90 -16.28 6.40
C LEU A 201 -4.21 -15.69 5.85
N PRO A 202 -4.15 -14.93 4.74
CA PRO A 202 -5.33 -14.36 4.12
C PRO A 202 -6.25 -15.44 3.53
N ASP A 203 -7.53 -15.10 3.42
CA ASP A 203 -8.53 -15.97 2.78
C ASP A 203 -8.15 -16.31 1.33
N ARG A 204 -8.34 -17.58 0.96
CA ARG A 204 -7.89 -18.08 -0.35
C ARG A 204 -8.70 -17.53 -1.50
N ALA A 205 -10.01 -17.41 -1.33
CA ALA A 205 -10.87 -16.86 -2.37
C ALA A 205 -10.54 -15.38 -2.61
N LEU A 206 -10.27 -14.64 -1.53
CA LEU A 206 -9.81 -13.25 -1.63
C LEU A 206 -8.46 -13.14 -2.32
N VAL A 207 -7.47 -13.97 -1.97
CA VAL A 207 -6.18 -13.99 -2.69
C VAL A 207 -6.39 -14.29 -4.18
N HIS A 208 -7.24 -15.26 -4.52
CA HIS A 208 -7.50 -15.60 -5.91
C HIS A 208 -8.03 -14.37 -6.69
N ARG A 209 -9.04 -13.67 -6.16
CA ARG A 209 -9.57 -12.43 -6.76
C ARG A 209 -8.50 -11.34 -6.92
N ILE A 210 -7.62 -11.20 -5.93
CA ILE A 210 -6.50 -10.26 -5.97
C ILE A 210 -5.49 -10.62 -7.08
N VAL A 211 -5.13 -11.90 -7.18
CA VAL A 211 -4.21 -12.38 -8.22
C VAL A 211 -4.81 -12.16 -9.61
N GLU A 212 -6.09 -12.50 -9.81
CA GLU A 212 -6.77 -12.25 -11.09
C GLU A 212 -6.75 -10.76 -11.46
N HIS A 213 -7.06 -9.88 -10.51
CA HIS A 213 -7.00 -8.44 -10.73
C HIS A 213 -5.59 -7.95 -11.08
N ARG A 214 -4.57 -8.41 -10.34
CA ARG A 214 -3.17 -8.06 -10.60
C ARG A 214 -2.71 -8.53 -11.98
N LEU A 215 -3.16 -9.69 -12.45
CA LEU A 215 -2.85 -10.17 -13.80
C LEU A 215 -3.47 -9.32 -14.92
N THR A 216 -4.44 -8.45 -14.62
CA THR A 216 -4.98 -7.47 -15.58
C THR A 216 -4.26 -6.12 -15.57
N ASP A 217 -3.37 -5.89 -14.60
CA ASP A 217 -2.60 -4.64 -14.50
C ASP A 217 -1.50 -4.62 -15.59
N PRO A 218 -1.50 -3.61 -16.49
CA PRO A 218 -0.50 -3.52 -17.56
C PRO A 218 0.93 -3.31 -17.04
N ASN A 219 1.10 -2.97 -15.76
CA ASN A 219 2.41 -2.78 -15.14
C ASN A 219 3.03 -4.07 -14.61
N VAL A 220 2.29 -5.18 -14.55
CA VAL A 220 2.83 -6.45 -14.05
C VAL A 220 3.78 -7.05 -15.07
N LEU A 221 5.02 -7.27 -14.65
CA LEU A 221 6.06 -7.85 -15.50
C LEU A 221 5.78 -9.33 -15.78
N PRO A 222 6.21 -9.89 -16.92
CA PRO A 222 5.99 -11.31 -17.23
C PRO A 222 6.49 -12.28 -16.15
N ALA A 223 7.63 -11.99 -15.54
CA ALA A 223 8.19 -12.80 -14.45
C ALA A 223 7.32 -12.75 -13.17
N GLU A 224 6.76 -11.57 -12.87
CA GLU A 224 5.83 -11.39 -11.76
C GLU A 224 4.50 -12.11 -12.03
N ALA A 225 3.96 -12.03 -13.25
CA ALA A 225 2.76 -12.76 -13.66
C ALA A 225 2.91 -14.28 -13.48
N THR A 226 4.09 -14.85 -13.81
CA THR A 226 4.37 -16.28 -13.57
C THR A 226 4.30 -16.61 -12.08
N ARG A 227 4.94 -15.82 -11.22
CA ARG A 227 4.92 -16.05 -9.76
C ARG A 227 3.53 -15.89 -9.15
N LEU A 228 2.74 -14.94 -9.65
CA LEU A 228 1.34 -14.75 -9.25
C LEU A 228 0.51 -16.01 -9.57
N ARG A 229 0.65 -16.58 -10.77
CA ARG A 229 -0.02 -17.83 -11.15
C ARG A 229 0.44 -19.02 -10.29
N GLU A 230 1.74 -19.15 -10.05
CA GLU A 230 2.27 -20.20 -9.16
C GLU A 230 1.76 -20.06 -7.73
N LEU A 231 1.66 -18.84 -7.20
CA LEU A 231 1.12 -18.58 -5.87
C LEU A 231 -0.34 -19.04 -5.78
N SER A 232 -1.16 -18.65 -6.75
CA SER A 232 -2.57 -19.06 -6.83
C SER A 232 -2.71 -20.59 -6.92
N ALA A 233 -1.88 -21.25 -7.75
CA ALA A 233 -1.87 -22.71 -7.87
C ALA A 233 -1.47 -23.42 -6.56
N ARG A 234 -0.45 -22.93 -5.85
CA ARG A 234 -0.04 -23.49 -4.54
C ARG A 234 -1.15 -23.37 -3.50
N MET A 235 -1.89 -22.26 -3.49
CA MET A 235 -3.01 -22.08 -2.57
C MET A 235 -4.21 -22.97 -2.89
N ALA A 236 -4.44 -23.27 -4.18
CA ALA A 236 -5.43 -24.26 -4.60
C ALA A 236 -5.03 -25.68 -4.19
N ALA A 237 -3.75 -26.04 -4.37
CA ALA A 237 -3.23 -27.39 -4.06
C ALA A 237 -3.19 -27.70 -2.55
N ASN A 238 -2.97 -26.71 -1.69
CA ASN A 238 -2.95 -26.88 -0.24
C ASN A 238 -4.37 -26.92 0.39
N GLY A 239 -5.42 -27.25 -0.38
CA GLY A 239 -6.79 -27.53 0.11
C GLY A 239 -6.81 -28.62 1.19
N PRO A 240 -7.84 -28.69 2.06
CA PRO A 240 -7.90 -29.75 3.05
C PRO A 240 -7.79 -31.12 2.36
N ILE A 241 -6.77 -31.90 2.74
CA ILE A 241 -6.73 -33.32 2.44
C ILE A 241 -7.80 -33.96 3.34
N GLY A 242 -8.91 -34.37 2.75
CA GLY A 242 -9.86 -35.30 3.37
C GLY A 242 -11.25 -34.72 3.66
N ALA A 243 -12.14 -34.86 2.69
CA ALA A 243 -13.46 -35.40 2.95
C ALA A 243 -13.77 -36.37 1.81
N ASP A 244 -13.12 -37.53 1.83
CA ASP A 244 -13.67 -38.69 1.15
C ASP A 244 -13.42 -39.97 1.96
N SER A 245 -14.45 -40.82 1.94
CA SER A 245 -14.64 -42.12 2.61
C SER A 245 -15.03 -42.14 4.09
N SER A 246 -16.33 -42.08 4.39
CA SER A 246 -17.12 -43.28 4.79
C SER A 246 -18.56 -42.91 5.20
N GLY A 247 -19.53 -43.53 4.52
CA GLY A 247 -20.97 -43.40 4.72
C GLY A 247 -21.72 -43.84 3.48
#